data_AF-A0A2B7ZXE2-F1
#
_entry.id   AF-A0A2B7ZXE2-F1
#
_cell.length_a   1.000
_cell.length_b   1.000
_cell.length_c   1.000
_cell.angle_alpha   90.00
_cell.angle_beta   90.00
_cell.angle_gamma   90.00
#
_symmetry.space_group_name_H-M   'P 1'
#
loop_
_entity.id
_entity.type
_entity.pdbx_description
1 polymer ?
#
loop_
_entity_poly.entity_id
_entity_poly.type
_entity_poly.pdbx_seq_one_letter_code
_entity_poly.pdbx_strand_id
1 'polypeptide(L)'
;MKNYPWFAKRSLEEEGITKDRLFISESVNEISYSRPNKFEEKVIAVYTQGPKQEASPNAYIFGSFYRPEVAESVSPLSPKAFSFYKFEFLGTVKDGKYDISKIKVIPRSKGDNVFEGIISIAEDWWSIHSLNLSASKKGFRFQIKQIYNPIENKAWLPVSQQIGVNGKFLGFEAEASYHATVTNYKITLNPALPAEMHVIDEKLEKEEAQKTKSFSRKNQSLKARVESGKEITRKELKQLTKAYEKEEQKQQKDPDVISETKF
;
A
#
# COMPACT_ATOMS: atom_id res chain seq x y z
N MET A 1 -9.85 -25.15 -4.11
CA MET A 1 -8.64 -25.63 -3.40
C MET A 1 -8.05 -26.79 -4.20
N LYS A 2 -6.73 -26.85 -4.42
CA LYS A 2 -6.12 -27.90 -5.25
C LYS A 2 -5.91 -29.20 -4.49
N ASN A 3 -5.56 -29.13 -3.21
CA ASN A 3 -5.34 -30.30 -2.39
C ASN A 3 -5.49 -29.99 -0.91
N TYR A 4 -5.80 -31.00 -0.11
CA TYR A 4 -5.83 -30.91 1.35
C TYR A 4 -5.60 -32.28 2.00
N PRO A 5 -5.10 -32.32 3.25
CA PRO A 5 -4.88 -33.57 3.97
C PRO A 5 -6.19 -34.32 4.28
N TRP A 6 -6.11 -35.64 4.39
CA TRP A 6 -7.26 -36.51 4.66
C TRP A 6 -8.00 -36.13 5.96
N PHE A 7 -7.27 -35.69 6.98
CA PHE A 7 -7.84 -35.32 8.28
C PHE A 7 -8.69 -34.05 8.23
N ALA A 8 -8.48 -33.19 7.23
CA ALA A 8 -9.23 -31.94 7.06
C ALA A 8 -10.43 -32.08 6.13
N LYS A 9 -10.57 -33.23 5.44
CA LYS A 9 -11.56 -33.45 4.39
C LYS A 9 -12.99 -33.15 4.85
N ARG A 10 -13.41 -33.77 5.96
CA ARG A 10 -14.80 -33.67 6.45
C ARG A 10 -15.16 -32.22 6.80
N SER A 11 -14.29 -31.54 7.54
CA SER A 11 -14.49 -30.13 7.93
C SER A 11 -14.58 -29.21 6.72
N LEU A 12 -13.71 -29.39 5.72
CA LEU A 12 -13.74 -28.58 4.50
C LEU A 12 -15.00 -28.83 3.67
N GLU A 13 -15.43 -30.08 3.55
CA GLU A 13 -16.63 -30.45 2.80
C GLU A 13 -17.92 -29.94 3.47
N GLU A 14 -17.97 -29.91 4.82
CA GLU A 14 -19.06 -29.27 5.59
C GLU A 14 -19.14 -27.76 5.34
N GLU A 15 -18.00 -27.10 5.09
CA GLU A 15 -17.91 -25.69 4.66
C GLU A 15 -18.12 -25.49 3.14
N GLY A 16 -18.44 -26.57 2.40
CA GLY A 16 -18.63 -26.55 0.95
C GLY A 16 -17.33 -26.43 0.14
N ILE A 17 -16.16 -26.51 0.79
CA ILE A 17 -14.84 -26.49 0.15
C ILE A 17 -14.50 -27.90 -0.31
N THR A 18 -14.44 -28.08 -1.63
CA THR A 18 -14.15 -29.36 -2.27
C THR A 18 -12.90 -29.26 -3.13
N LYS A 19 -12.23 -30.40 -3.34
CA LYS A 19 -11.04 -30.50 -4.19
C LYS A 19 -11.41 -30.17 -5.64
N ASP A 20 -10.54 -29.44 -6.32
CA ASP A 20 -10.63 -29.12 -7.76
C ASP A 20 -11.89 -28.36 -8.18
N ARG A 21 -12.64 -27.79 -7.22
CA ARG A 21 -13.76 -26.90 -7.48
C ARG A 21 -13.29 -25.46 -7.67
N LEU A 22 -13.77 -24.83 -8.74
CA LEU A 22 -13.63 -23.40 -8.99
C LEU A 22 -14.73 -22.63 -8.25
N PHE A 23 -14.32 -21.55 -7.61
CA PHE A 23 -15.21 -20.59 -6.96
C PHE A 23 -14.96 -19.22 -7.56
N ILE A 24 -16.04 -18.52 -7.88
CA ILE A 24 -15.98 -17.18 -8.49
C ILE A 24 -16.83 -16.25 -7.64
N SER A 25 -16.31 -15.06 -7.37
CA SER A 25 -17.06 -13.97 -6.77
C SER A 25 -16.73 -12.68 -7.51
N GLU A 26 -17.76 -12.02 -8.01
CA GLU A 26 -17.68 -10.74 -8.69
C GLU A 26 -18.55 -9.74 -7.93
N SER A 27 -18.03 -8.55 -7.66
CA SER A 27 -18.79 -7.50 -6.98
C SER A 27 -18.54 -6.13 -7.61
N VAL A 28 -19.58 -5.30 -7.57
CA VAL A 28 -19.52 -3.88 -7.90
C VAL A 28 -19.83 -3.11 -6.62
N ASN A 29 -18.87 -2.35 -6.13
CA ASN A 29 -18.93 -1.72 -4.81
C ASN A 29 -18.64 -0.22 -4.92
N GLU A 30 -19.37 0.58 -4.14
CA GLU A 30 -19.01 1.96 -3.82
C GLU A 30 -18.15 1.96 -2.55
N ILE A 31 -16.92 2.46 -2.63
CA ILE A 31 -15.99 2.51 -1.50
C ILE A 31 -15.74 3.96 -1.12
N SER A 32 -15.94 4.27 0.16
CA SER A 32 -15.57 5.55 0.76
C SER A 32 -14.49 5.33 1.80
N TYR A 33 -13.41 6.12 1.70
CA TYR A 33 -12.34 6.12 2.68
C TYR A 33 -12.21 7.50 3.33
N SER A 34 -12.30 7.54 4.66
CA SER A 34 -11.98 8.71 5.47
C SER A 34 -10.75 8.40 6.31
N ARG A 35 -9.67 9.14 6.05
CA ARG A 35 -8.46 9.11 6.88
C ARG A 35 -8.86 9.46 8.33
N PRO A 36 -8.36 8.74 9.34
CA PRO A 36 -7.18 7.86 9.33
C PRO A 36 -7.39 6.38 8.96
N ASN A 37 -8.59 5.82 9.12
CA ASN A 37 -8.80 4.37 9.07
C ASN A 37 -10.25 3.95 8.75
N LYS A 38 -11.13 4.89 8.41
CA LYS A 38 -12.54 4.57 8.18
C LYS A 38 -12.76 4.16 6.73
N PHE A 39 -13.10 2.90 6.51
CA PHE A 39 -13.54 2.36 5.22
C PHE A 39 -15.03 2.03 5.30
N GLU A 40 -15.79 2.54 4.35
CA GLU A 40 -17.19 2.17 4.14
C GLU A 40 -17.33 1.55 2.76
N GLU A 41 -17.96 0.39 2.70
CA GLU A 41 -18.23 -0.34 1.47
C GLU A 41 -19.74 -0.52 1.31
N LYS A 42 -20.27 -0.06 0.19
CA LYS A 42 -21.66 -0.29 -0.22
C LYS A 42 -21.66 -1.20 -1.44
N VAL A 43 -22.14 -2.41 -1.25
CA VAL A 43 -22.28 -3.40 -2.32
C VAL A 43 -23.46 -3.03 -3.21
N ILE A 44 -23.22 -2.75 -4.49
CA ILE A 44 -24.26 -2.47 -5.48
C ILE A 44 -24.79 -3.78 -6.06
N ALA A 45 -23.87 -4.66 -6.44
CA ALA A 45 -24.18 -5.97 -7.01
C ALA A 45 -23.10 -6.97 -6.62
N VAL A 46 -23.52 -8.22 -6.40
CA VAL A 46 -22.62 -9.34 -6.17
C VAL A 46 -23.14 -10.57 -6.91
N TYR A 47 -22.24 -11.26 -7.60
CA TYR A 47 -22.46 -12.58 -8.16
C TYR A 47 -21.46 -13.53 -7.54
N THR A 48 -21.92 -14.67 -7.01
CA THR A 48 -21.05 -15.66 -6.40
C THR A 48 -21.47 -17.07 -6.82
N GLN A 49 -20.48 -17.87 -7.21
CA GLN A 49 -20.63 -19.30 -7.44
C GLN A 49 -19.80 -20.07 -6.42
N GLY A 50 -20.47 -20.66 -5.43
CA GLY A 50 -19.83 -21.35 -4.31
C GLY A 50 -20.36 -20.92 -2.94
N PRO A 51 -19.87 -21.53 -1.85
CA PRO A 51 -20.08 -20.99 -0.51
C PRO A 51 -19.46 -19.59 -0.44
N LYS A 52 -20.11 -18.69 0.31
CA LYS A 52 -19.61 -17.33 0.55
C LYS A 52 -18.23 -17.44 1.21
N GLN A 53 -17.18 -17.09 0.48
CA GLN A 53 -15.82 -17.13 1.04
C GLN A 53 -15.57 -15.86 1.85
N GLU A 54 -15.42 -16.01 3.16
CA GLU A 54 -14.98 -14.93 4.06
C GLU A 54 -13.45 -14.81 4.11
N ALA A 55 -12.72 -15.77 3.53
CA ALA A 55 -11.27 -15.77 3.46
C ALA A 55 -10.75 -14.76 2.42
N SER A 56 -10.91 -13.48 2.71
CA SER A 56 -10.39 -12.44 1.82
C SER A 56 -8.94 -12.09 2.21
N PRO A 57 -7.99 -12.05 1.26
CA PRO A 57 -6.68 -11.45 1.45
C PRO A 57 -6.78 -9.90 1.57
N ASN A 58 -7.76 -9.42 2.32
CA ASN A 58 -8.14 -8.02 2.54
C ASN A 58 -6.93 -7.16 2.86
N ALA A 59 -5.97 -7.67 3.64
CA ALA A 59 -4.80 -6.90 4.04
C ALA A 59 -3.85 -6.57 2.87
N TYR A 60 -3.80 -7.38 1.81
CA TYR A 60 -3.06 -7.09 0.58
C TYR A 60 -3.91 -6.36 -0.46
N ILE A 61 -5.22 -6.64 -0.51
CA ILE A 61 -6.18 -5.99 -1.40
C ILE A 61 -6.37 -4.50 -1.01
N PHE A 62 -6.69 -4.25 0.25
CA PHE A 62 -6.89 -2.90 0.80
C PHE A 62 -5.62 -2.28 1.39
N GLY A 63 -4.51 -3.02 1.37
CA GLY A 63 -3.22 -2.55 1.84
C GLY A 63 -2.63 -1.48 0.92
N SER A 64 -2.29 -0.32 1.47
CA SER A 64 -1.56 0.73 0.74
C SER A 64 -0.05 0.56 0.92
N PHE A 65 0.70 0.46 -0.17
CA PHE A 65 2.17 0.42 -0.15
C PHE A 65 2.83 1.73 0.32
N TYR A 66 2.05 2.82 0.44
CA TYR A 66 2.49 4.04 1.11
C TYR A 66 2.56 3.90 2.63
N ARG A 67 1.94 2.86 3.21
CA ARG A 67 2.10 2.55 4.65
C ARG A 67 3.43 1.86 4.91
N PRO A 68 4.02 2.03 6.11
CA PRO A 68 5.26 1.34 6.49
C PRO A 68 5.18 -0.19 6.44
N GLU A 69 3.98 -0.75 6.59
CA GLU A 69 3.71 -2.19 6.58
C GLU A 69 2.43 -2.49 5.78
N VAL A 70 2.44 -3.59 5.04
CA VAL A 70 1.31 -4.11 4.25
C VAL A 70 1.16 -5.58 4.59
N ALA A 71 0.02 -5.98 5.16
CA ALA A 71 -0.26 -7.36 5.57
C ALA A 71 0.86 -8.01 6.41
N GLU A 72 1.36 -7.27 7.41
CA GLU A 72 2.47 -7.63 8.30
C GLU A 72 3.85 -7.71 7.60
N SER A 73 3.93 -7.36 6.32
CA SER A 73 5.17 -7.29 5.55
C SER A 73 5.71 -5.86 5.53
N VAL A 74 7.02 -5.68 5.66
CA VAL A 74 7.64 -4.35 5.65
C VAL A 74 7.57 -3.77 4.23
N SER A 75 6.91 -2.62 4.04
CA SER A 75 6.83 -1.99 2.71
C SER A 75 8.23 -1.60 2.19
N PRO A 76 8.50 -1.71 0.88
CA PRO A 76 9.71 -1.15 0.27
C PRO A 76 9.82 0.38 0.42
N LEU A 77 8.72 1.07 0.75
CA LEU A 77 8.69 2.50 1.06
C LEU A 77 8.68 2.80 2.57
N SER A 78 8.82 1.77 3.40
CA SER A 78 8.91 1.95 4.86
C SER A 78 10.09 2.83 5.25
N PRO A 79 9.99 3.63 6.33
CA PRO A 79 11.15 4.30 6.92
C PRO A 79 12.28 3.34 7.35
N LYS A 80 11.98 2.04 7.48
CA LYS A 80 12.94 0.97 7.79
C LYS A 80 13.45 0.24 6.53
N ALA A 81 13.01 0.61 5.33
CA ALA A 81 13.21 -0.18 4.11
C ALA A 81 14.68 -0.54 3.84
N PHE A 82 15.62 0.40 4.01
CA PHE A 82 17.05 0.13 3.76
C PHE A 82 17.66 -0.95 4.68
N SER A 83 17.06 -1.21 5.84
CA SER A 83 17.48 -2.30 6.74
C SER A 83 16.99 -3.68 6.25
N PHE A 84 15.91 -3.72 5.47
CA PHE A 84 15.31 -4.96 4.97
C PHE A 84 15.67 -5.23 3.50
N TYR A 85 15.95 -4.19 2.72
CA TYR A 85 16.09 -4.26 1.27
C TYR A 85 17.40 -3.66 0.78
N LYS A 86 17.87 -4.19 -0.35
CA LYS A 86 18.75 -3.51 -1.31
C LYS A 86 17.89 -3.03 -2.48
N PHE A 87 18.28 -1.91 -3.06
CA PHE A 87 17.62 -1.34 -4.23
C PHE A 87 18.61 -1.26 -5.38
N GLU A 88 18.15 -1.62 -6.57
CA GLU A 88 18.91 -1.52 -7.81
C GLU A 88 18.10 -0.66 -8.78
N PHE A 89 18.68 0.45 -9.22
CA PHE A 89 18.06 1.34 -10.20
C PHE A 89 18.22 0.72 -11.58
N LEU A 90 17.10 0.46 -12.26
CA LEU A 90 17.05 -0.20 -13.56
C LEU A 90 17.00 0.79 -14.73
N GLY A 91 16.84 2.09 -14.45
CA GLY A 91 16.73 3.14 -15.45
C GLY A 91 15.40 3.89 -15.39
N THR A 92 15.32 4.94 -16.19
CA THR A 92 14.13 5.80 -16.32
C THR A 92 13.50 5.59 -17.69
N VAL A 93 12.17 5.51 -17.72
CA VAL A 93 11.37 5.41 -18.95
C VAL A 93 10.35 6.53 -18.96
N LYS A 94 10.12 7.15 -20.12
CA LYS A 94 9.07 8.15 -20.27
C LYS A 94 7.72 7.48 -20.51
N ASP A 95 6.70 7.84 -19.73
CA ASP A 95 5.31 7.43 -19.90
C ASP A 95 4.42 8.69 -19.98
N GLY A 96 3.98 9.02 -21.20
CA GLY A 96 3.32 10.28 -21.49
C GLY A 96 4.20 11.48 -21.11
N LYS A 97 3.73 12.28 -20.14
CA LYS A 97 4.45 13.46 -19.63
C LYS A 97 5.32 13.17 -18.40
N TYR A 98 5.32 11.93 -17.90
CA TYR A 98 6.00 11.54 -16.67
C TYR A 98 7.28 10.79 -16.99
N ASP A 99 8.35 11.10 -16.27
CA ASP A 99 9.54 10.27 -16.24
C ASP A 99 9.40 9.26 -15.10
N ILE A 100 9.56 7.97 -15.41
CA ILE A 100 9.26 6.87 -14.51
C ILE A 100 10.54 6.10 -14.19
N SER A 101 10.98 6.17 -12.94
CA SER A 101 12.14 5.43 -12.45
C SER A 101 11.77 4.02 -12.03
N LYS A 102 12.40 3.04 -12.67
CA LYS A 102 12.22 1.62 -12.35
C LYS A 102 13.27 1.19 -11.35
N ILE A 103 12.81 0.66 -10.21
CA ILE A 103 13.66 0.29 -9.09
C ILE A 103 13.35 -1.16 -8.72
N LYS A 104 14.37 -2.01 -8.73
CA LYS A 104 14.27 -3.39 -8.27
C LYS A 104 14.46 -3.43 -6.75
N VAL A 105 13.52 -4.11 -6.08
CA VAL A 105 13.51 -4.34 -4.64
C VAL A 105 14.03 -5.73 -4.36
N ILE A 106 15.10 -5.84 -3.58
CA ILE A 106 15.78 -7.10 -3.29
C ILE A 106 15.84 -7.28 -1.77
N PRO A 107 15.17 -8.26 -1.16
CA PRO A 107 15.26 -8.49 0.28
C PRO A 107 16.69 -8.92 0.65
N ARG A 108 17.21 -8.35 1.74
CA ARG A 108 18.54 -8.69 2.27
C ARG A 108 18.59 -10.11 2.82
N SER A 109 17.49 -10.53 3.44
CA SER A 109 17.24 -11.90 3.86
C SER A 109 15.94 -12.35 3.23
N LYS A 110 15.98 -13.42 2.42
CA LYS A 110 14.77 -14.03 1.90
C LYS A 110 14.01 -14.70 3.04
N GLY A 111 12.69 -14.60 3.02
CA GLY A 111 11.83 -15.17 4.05
C GLY A 111 10.43 -14.61 3.99
N ASP A 112 9.67 -14.88 5.04
CA ASP A 112 8.33 -14.34 5.20
C ASP A 112 8.36 -12.83 5.47
N ASN A 113 7.27 -12.14 5.15
CA ASN A 113 7.01 -10.73 5.49
C ASN A 113 7.93 -9.69 4.83
N VAL A 114 8.55 -10.05 3.69
CA VAL A 114 9.33 -9.13 2.85
C VAL A 114 8.93 -9.24 1.38
N PHE A 115 9.13 -8.15 0.63
CA PHE A 115 8.82 -8.08 -0.80
C PHE A 115 10.07 -8.20 -1.68
N GLU A 116 9.93 -8.83 -2.84
CA GLU A 116 10.91 -8.81 -3.93
C GLU A 116 10.22 -8.50 -5.26
N GLY A 117 10.87 -7.74 -6.14
CA GLY A 117 10.29 -7.41 -7.45
C GLY A 117 10.68 -6.01 -7.94
N ILE A 118 9.76 -5.33 -8.61
CA ILE A 118 9.98 -4.00 -9.19
C ILE A 118 8.92 -3.03 -8.66
N ILE A 119 9.38 -1.85 -8.22
CA ILE A 119 8.54 -0.68 -7.98
C ILE A 119 8.95 0.40 -8.99
N SER A 120 7.97 1.07 -9.57
CA SER A 120 8.19 2.19 -10.49
C SER A 120 7.65 3.46 -9.85
N ILE A 121 8.46 4.51 -9.82
CA ILE A 121 8.15 5.79 -9.19
C ILE A 121 8.04 6.86 -10.28
N ALA A 122 6.96 7.64 -10.24
CA ALA A 122 6.84 8.85 -11.06
C ALA A 122 7.75 9.93 -10.47
N GLU A 123 8.73 10.37 -11.26
CA GLU A 123 9.63 11.47 -10.91
C GLU A 123 8.87 12.78 -10.70
N ASP A 124 9.47 13.69 -9.95
CA ASP A 124 8.92 14.96 -9.43
C ASP A 124 7.75 14.81 -8.44
N TRP A 125 6.89 13.81 -8.64
CA TRP A 125 5.76 13.47 -7.76
C TRP A 125 6.16 12.53 -6.62
N TRP A 126 7.29 11.83 -6.74
CA TRP A 126 7.77 10.81 -5.80
C TRP A 126 6.70 9.79 -5.41
N SER A 127 5.81 9.51 -6.35
CA SER A 127 4.61 8.71 -6.15
C SER A 127 4.74 7.37 -6.85
N ILE A 128 4.08 6.34 -6.33
CA ILE A 128 4.04 5.03 -7.00
C ILE A 128 3.31 5.20 -8.33
N HIS A 129 3.99 4.83 -9.42
CA HIS A 129 3.40 4.68 -10.75
C HIS A 129 2.85 3.26 -10.94
N SER A 130 3.66 2.27 -10.57
CA SER A 130 3.26 0.87 -10.64
C SER A 130 4.15 0.03 -9.75
N LEU A 131 3.68 -1.16 -9.38
CA LEU A 131 4.49 -2.17 -8.73
C LEU A 131 4.16 -3.55 -9.26
N ASN A 132 5.17 -4.40 -9.28
CA ASN A 132 5.08 -5.83 -9.56
C ASN A 132 5.99 -6.51 -8.53
N LEU A 133 5.40 -6.84 -7.40
CA LEU A 133 6.09 -7.37 -6.23
C LEU A 133 5.59 -8.78 -5.94
N SER A 134 6.42 -9.55 -5.26
CA SER A 134 6.02 -10.81 -4.67
C SER A 134 6.48 -10.90 -3.23
N ALA A 135 5.67 -11.59 -2.42
CA ALA A 135 5.95 -11.87 -1.02
C ALA A 135 5.69 -13.35 -0.74
N SER A 136 6.40 -13.91 0.23
CA SER A 136 6.11 -15.25 0.76
C SER A 136 5.53 -15.11 2.16
N LYS A 137 4.56 -15.96 2.48
CA LYS A 137 4.00 -16.07 3.83
C LYS A 137 3.50 -17.48 4.07
N LYS A 138 4.04 -18.17 5.08
CA LYS A 138 3.62 -19.53 5.50
C LYS A 138 3.50 -20.53 4.33
N GLY A 139 4.47 -20.55 3.42
CA GLY A 139 4.48 -21.47 2.27
C GLY A 139 3.58 -21.06 1.09
N PHE A 140 2.91 -19.91 1.18
CA PHE A 140 2.19 -19.29 0.08
C PHE A 140 2.98 -18.13 -0.53
N ARG A 141 3.01 -18.07 -1.85
CA ARG A 141 3.57 -16.95 -2.61
C ARG A 141 2.42 -16.07 -3.09
N PHE A 142 2.58 -14.77 -2.87
CA PHE A 142 1.67 -13.73 -3.31
C PHE A 142 2.37 -12.95 -4.41
N GLN A 143 1.73 -12.76 -5.57
CA GLN A 143 2.18 -11.88 -6.63
C GLN A 143 1.23 -10.69 -6.70
N ILE A 144 1.72 -9.50 -6.40
CA ILE A 144 0.95 -8.27 -6.34
C ILE A 144 1.39 -7.36 -7.50
N LYS A 145 0.45 -7.04 -8.38
CA LYS A 145 0.61 -6.03 -9.41
C LYS A 145 -0.38 -4.91 -9.16
N GLN A 146 0.09 -3.68 -9.11
CA GLN A 146 -0.78 -2.51 -9.00
C GLN A 146 -0.31 -1.43 -9.97
N ILE A 147 -1.28 -0.78 -10.63
CA ILE A 147 -1.06 0.35 -11.52
C ILE A 147 -1.75 1.55 -10.89
N TYR A 148 -1.04 2.67 -10.85
CA TYR A 148 -1.49 3.93 -10.29
C TYR A 148 -1.57 4.97 -11.39
N ASN A 149 -2.58 5.83 -11.30
CA ASN A 149 -2.71 6.99 -12.19
C ASN A 149 -2.84 8.28 -11.37
N PRO A 150 -2.46 9.43 -11.94
CA PRO A 150 -2.74 10.73 -11.37
C PRO A 150 -4.25 11.00 -11.41
N ILE A 151 -4.85 11.14 -10.23
CA ILE A 151 -6.27 11.47 -10.07
C ILE A 151 -6.40 12.97 -9.88
N GLU A 152 -7.19 13.63 -10.72
CA GLU A 152 -7.45 15.08 -10.70
C GLU A 152 -6.17 15.96 -10.69
N ASN A 153 -5.01 15.42 -11.14
CA ASN A 153 -3.68 16.02 -10.92
C ASN A 153 -3.41 16.42 -9.46
N LYS A 154 -3.93 15.66 -8.49
CA LYS A 154 -3.79 15.92 -7.05
C LYS A 154 -2.99 14.81 -6.35
N ALA A 155 -3.21 13.56 -6.70
CA ALA A 155 -2.55 12.41 -6.08
C ALA A 155 -2.52 11.20 -7.01
N TRP A 156 -1.52 10.33 -6.83
CA TRP A 156 -1.45 9.04 -7.52
C TRP A 156 -2.14 7.95 -6.71
N LEU A 157 -3.18 7.34 -7.29
CA LEU A 157 -4.00 6.31 -6.65
C LEU A 157 -4.12 5.06 -7.52
N PRO A 158 -4.28 3.87 -6.91
CA PRO A 158 -4.28 2.61 -7.63
C PRO A 158 -5.56 2.43 -8.45
N VAL A 159 -5.46 2.41 -9.78
CA VAL A 159 -6.61 2.21 -10.68
C VAL A 159 -6.81 0.75 -11.07
N SER A 160 -5.77 -0.08 -10.95
CA SER A 160 -5.83 -1.51 -11.24
C SER A 160 -4.99 -2.29 -10.25
N GLN A 161 -5.53 -3.42 -9.80
CA GLN A 161 -4.87 -4.34 -8.89
C GLN A 161 -5.07 -5.77 -9.35
N GLN A 162 -4.00 -6.56 -9.31
CA GLN A 162 -4.04 -7.99 -9.56
C GLN A 162 -3.23 -8.68 -8.48
N ILE A 163 -3.83 -9.67 -7.82
CA ILE A 163 -3.18 -10.46 -6.79
C ILE A 163 -3.31 -11.93 -7.16
N GLY A 164 -2.18 -12.58 -7.42
CA GLY A 164 -2.09 -14.03 -7.52
C GLY A 164 -1.65 -14.60 -6.17
N VAL A 165 -2.22 -15.74 -5.79
CA VAL A 165 -1.79 -16.52 -4.63
C VAL A 165 -1.61 -17.95 -5.08
N ASN A 166 -0.44 -18.53 -4.82
CA ASN A 166 -0.20 -19.94 -5.06
C ASN A 166 0.74 -20.50 -3.99
N GLY A 167 0.47 -21.72 -3.52
CA GLY A 167 1.39 -22.36 -2.59
C GLY A 167 0.85 -23.61 -1.92
N LYS A 168 1.72 -24.19 -1.10
CA LYS A 168 1.46 -25.43 -0.38
C LYS A 168 2.02 -25.34 1.04
N PHE A 169 1.20 -25.68 2.02
CA PHE A 169 1.58 -25.70 3.42
C PHE A 169 0.90 -26.85 4.15
N LEU A 170 1.67 -27.70 4.84
CA LEU A 170 1.16 -28.85 5.60
C LEU A 170 0.16 -29.75 4.83
N GLY A 171 0.38 -29.92 3.52
CA GLY A 171 -0.47 -30.73 2.64
C GLY A 171 -1.72 -30.02 2.10
N PHE A 172 -2.01 -28.79 2.56
CA PHE A 172 -2.96 -27.90 1.92
C PHE A 172 -2.30 -27.23 0.73
N GLU A 173 -2.99 -27.21 -0.41
CA GLU A 173 -2.55 -26.56 -1.64
C GLU A 173 -3.68 -25.69 -2.18
N ALA A 174 -3.38 -24.40 -2.39
CA ALA A 174 -4.35 -23.43 -2.85
C ALA A 174 -3.77 -22.57 -3.97
N GLU A 175 -4.67 -22.17 -4.86
CA GLU A 175 -4.44 -21.17 -5.88
C GLU A 175 -5.65 -20.24 -5.88
N ALA A 176 -5.39 -18.94 -5.95
CA ALA A 176 -6.41 -17.90 -6.04
C ALA A 176 -5.91 -16.74 -6.89
N SER A 177 -6.84 -16.05 -7.55
CA SER A 177 -6.57 -14.83 -8.30
C SER A 177 -7.62 -13.79 -7.95
N TYR A 178 -7.17 -12.56 -7.71
CA TYR A 178 -8.02 -11.41 -7.47
C TYR A 178 -7.68 -10.33 -8.48
N HIS A 179 -8.71 -9.72 -9.06
CA HIS A 179 -8.60 -8.63 -10.00
C HIS A 179 -9.57 -7.52 -9.62
N ALA A 180 -9.09 -6.29 -9.57
CA ALA A 180 -9.92 -5.13 -9.31
C ALA A 180 -9.50 -3.95 -10.16
N THR A 181 -10.50 -3.17 -10.55
CA THR A 181 -10.35 -1.88 -11.22
C THR A 181 -11.11 -0.86 -10.39
N VAL A 182 -10.48 0.28 -10.14
CA VAL A 182 -11.08 1.39 -9.39
C VAL A 182 -11.24 2.58 -10.32
N THR A 183 -12.46 3.12 -10.37
CA THR A 183 -12.84 4.22 -11.26
C THR A 183 -13.64 5.27 -10.51
N ASN A 184 -13.87 6.43 -11.14
CA ASN A 184 -14.73 7.49 -10.60
C ASN A 184 -14.27 8.03 -9.24
N TYR A 185 -12.96 8.14 -9.06
CA TYR A 185 -12.39 8.77 -7.87
C TYR A 185 -12.93 10.19 -7.67
N LYS A 186 -13.27 10.50 -6.43
CA LYS A 186 -13.54 11.85 -5.94
C LYS A 186 -12.64 12.06 -4.73
N ILE A 187 -11.66 12.95 -4.86
CA ILE A 187 -10.63 13.08 -3.81
C ILE A 187 -10.55 14.49 -3.24
N THR A 188 -10.45 14.54 -1.91
CA THR A 188 -10.16 15.74 -1.15
C THR A 188 -8.78 15.57 -0.53
N LEU A 189 -7.85 16.45 -0.91
CA LEU A 189 -6.51 16.47 -0.30
C LEU A 189 -6.62 16.88 1.16
N ASN A 190 -5.69 16.37 1.96
CA ASN A 190 -5.61 16.73 3.36
C ASN A 190 -5.15 18.18 3.50
N PRO A 191 -5.97 19.11 4.00
CA PRO A 191 -5.61 20.52 4.09
C PRO A 191 -4.47 20.77 5.09
N ALA A 192 -4.19 19.83 5.99
CA ALA A 192 -3.11 19.95 6.97
C ALA A 192 -1.71 19.66 6.40
N LEU A 193 -1.62 19.18 5.14
CA LEU A 193 -0.37 18.93 4.44
C LEU A 193 -0.36 19.74 3.15
N PRO A 194 0.65 20.59 2.88
CA PRO A 194 0.73 21.27 1.61
C PRO A 194 0.90 20.28 0.47
N ALA A 195 0.35 20.66 -0.69
CA ALA A 195 0.40 19.85 -1.90
C ALA A 195 1.81 19.75 -2.50
N GLU A 196 2.63 20.80 -2.34
CA GLU A 196 4.01 20.85 -2.82
C GLU A 196 4.97 21.07 -1.65
N MET A 197 6.04 20.28 -1.63
CA MET A 197 7.10 20.40 -0.64
C MET A 197 8.45 20.28 -1.33
N HIS A 198 9.29 21.31 -1.17
CA HIS A 198 10.71 21.22 -1.55
C HIS A 198 11.51 20.65 -0.38
N VAL A 199 12.00 19.42 -0.56
CA VAL A 199 12.73 18.69 0.47
C VAL A 199 14.21 18.66 0.13
N ILE A 200 15.03 19.26 0.99
CA ILE A 200 16.48 19.27 0.85
C ILE A 200 17.07 17.99 1.42
N ASP A 201 17.97 17.35 0.66
CA ASP A 201 18.78 16.24 1.18
C ASP A 201 20.02 16.78 1.88
N GLU A 202 19.99 16.81 3.22
CA GLU A 202 21.11 17.28 4.06
C GLU A 202 22.46 16.61 3.78
N LYS A 203 22.48 15.42 3.15
CA LYS A 203 23.72 14.70 2.83
C LYS A 203 24.34 15.16 1.51
N LEU A 204 23.51 15.53 0.55
CA LEU A 204 23.92 15.95 -0.79
C LEU A 204 24.06 17.48 -0.86
N GLU A 205 23.11 18.20 -0.29
CA GLU A 205 22.93 19.66 -0.37
C GLU A 205 23.36 20.34 0.94
N LYS A 206 24.63 20.18 1.31
CA LYS A 206 25.15 20.61 2.62
C LYS A 206 25.02 22.12 2.87
N GLU A 207 25.18 22.94 1.83
CA GLU A 207 25.12 24.41 1.95
C GLU A 207 23.70 24.93 2.14
N GLU A 208 22.74 24.39 1.37
CA GLU A 208 21.33 24.74 1.47
C GLU A 208 20.76 24.28 2.82
N ALA A 209 21.09 23.05 3.25
CA ALA A 209 20.71 22.55 4.57
C ALA A 209 21.25 23.41 5.74
N GLN A 210 22.41 24.06 5.59
CA GLN A 210 22.92 25.00 6.60
C GLN A 210 22.13 26.31 6.61
N LYS A 211 21.75 26.84 5.44
CA LYS A 211 20.88 28.01 5.32
C LYS A 211 19.51 27.74 5.94
N THR A 212 18.92 26.58 5.69
CA THR A 212 17.64 26.15 6.28
C THR A 212 17.69 26.05 7.81
N LYS A 213 18.81 25.54 8.37
CA LYS A 213 19.02 25.48 9.84
C LYS A 213 19.07 26.87 10.49
N SER A 214 19.61 27.87 9.80
CA SER A 214 19.60 29.27 10.27
C SER A 214 18.17 29.81 10.41
N PHE A 215 17.28 29.46 9.47
CA PHE A 215 15.85 29.80 9.53
C PHE A 215 15.12 29.08 10.68
N SER A 216 15.45 27.82 10.98
CA SER A 216 14.86 27.09 12.12
C SER A 216 15.16 27.73 13.48
N ARG A 217 16.26 28.49 13.62
CA ARG A 217 16.60 29.19 14.87
C ARG A 217 15.73 30.43 15.13
N LYS A 218 15.02 30.95 14.13
CA LYS A 218 14.14 32.14 14.24
C LYS A 218 12.73 31.85 14.79
N ASN A 219 12.52 30.75 15.53
CA ASN A 219 11.25 30.42 16.21
C ASN A 219 9.98 30.33 15.33
N GLN A 220 10.11 30.14 14.01
CA GLN A 220 8.94 29.89 13.16
C GLN A 220 8.57 28.40 13.23
N SER A 221 7.30 28.10 13.52
CA SER A 221 6.83 26.71 13.63
C SER A 221 7.05 25.96 12.30
N LEU A 222 7.39 24.67 12.38
CA LEU A 222 7.63 23.83 11.20
C LEU A 222 6.42 23.80 10.25
N LYS A 223 5.19 23.83 10.78
CA LYS A 223 3.95 23.90 10.01
C LYS A 223 3.88 25.20 9.18
N ALA A 224 4.15 26.36 9.78
CA ALA A 224 4.13 27.64 9.07
C ALA A 224 5.20 27.77 7.97
N ARG A 225 6.36 27.11 8.15
CA ARG A 225 7.41 27.05 7.10
C ARG A 225 6.96 26.23 5.90
N VAL A 226 6.32 25.11 6.17
CA VAL A 226 5.78 24.19 5.18
C VAL A 226 4.62 24.83 4.40
N GLU A 227 3.73 25.55 5.09
CA GLU A 227 2.65 26.34 4.48
C GLU A 227 3.15 27.53 3.65
N SER A 228 4.29 28.11 4.02
CA SER A 228 4.91 29.22 3.26
C SER A 228 5.83 28.75 2.12
N GLY A 229 5.80 27.46 1.77
CA GLY A 229 6.60 26.90 0.68
C GLY A 229 8.10 26.92 0.94
N LYS A 230 8.53 27.14 2.19
CA LYS A 230 9.95 27.14 2.53
C LYS A 230 10.48 25.72 2.56
N GLU A 231 11.74 25.59 2.14
CA GLU A 231 12.44 24.32 2.13
C GLU A 231 12.50 23.70 3.54
N ILE A 232 12.29 22.38 3.57
CA ILE A 232 12.40 21.57 4.77
C ILE A 232 13.41 20.45 4.54
N THR A 233 14.11 20.08 5.60
CA THR A 233 15.01 18.94 5.55
C THR A 233 14.23 17.63 5.65
N ARG A 234 14.81 16.53 5.15
CA ARG A 234 14.27 15.17 5.33
C ARG A 234 13.95 14.82 6.79
N LYS A 235 14.74 15.34 7.75
CA LYS A 235 14.52 15.12 9.19
C LYS A 235 13.31 15.87 9.71
N GLU A 236 13.14 17.13 9.31
CA GLU A 236 11.98 17.95 9.69
C GLU A 236 10.69 17.38 9.10
N LEU A 237 10.70 16.95 7.83
CA LEU A 237 9.57 16.27 7.22
C LEU A 237 9.17 15.03 8.01
N LYS A 238 10.14 14.18 8.39
CA LYS A 238 9.88 12.99 9.21
C LYS A 238 9.32 13.32 10.59
N GLN A 239 9.75 14.42 11.21
CA GLN A 239 9.22 14.85 12.50
C GLN A 239 7.76 15.33 12.36
N LEU A 240 7.47 16.10 11.32
CA LEU A 240 6.13 16.59 11.01
C LEU A 240 5.15 15.44 10.76
N THR A 241 5.52 14.49 9.88
CA THR A 241 4.65 13.34 9.57
C THR A 241 4.40 12.50 10.80
N LYS A 242 5.43 12.20 11.60
CA LYS A 242 5.28 11.43 12.84
C LYS A 242 4.43 12.14 13.90
N ALA A 243 4.60 13.46 14.06
CA ALA A 243 3.78 14.24 14.98
C ALA A 243 2.30 14.20 14.57
N TYR A 244 2.05 14.35 13.27
CA TYR A 244 0.72 14.32 12.70
C TYR A 244 0.04 12.95 12.81
N GLU A 245 0.73 11.86 12.48
CA GLU A 245 0.24 10.49 12.68
C GLU A 245 -0.11 10.22 14.16
N LYS A 246 0.68 10.75 15.10
CA LYS A 246 0.42 10.62 16.53
C LYS A 246 -0.79 11.44 16.98
N GLU A 247 -1.04 12.59 16.38
CA GLU A 247 -2.24 13.40 16.63
C GLU A 247 -3.49 12.65 16.17
N GLU A 248 -3.47 12.05 14.98
CA GLU A 248 -4.59 11.26 14.46
C GLU A 248 -4.89 10.02 15.31
N GLN A 249 -3.86 9.29 15.75
CA GLN A 249 -4.05 8.13 16.63
C GLN A 249 -4.72 8.50 17.95
N LYS A 250 -4.48 9.70 18.48
CA LYS A 250 -5.14 10.16 19.72
C LYS A 250 -6.62 10.50 19.52
N GLN A 251 -7.02 10.86 18.31
CA GLN A 251 -8.42 11.16 17.97
C GLN A 251 -9.24 9.87 17.78
N GLN A 252 -8.59 8.73 17.53
CA GLN A 252 -9.20 7.41 17.30
C GLN A 252 -9.49 6.61 18.59
N LYS A 253 -9.80 7.24 19.74
CA LYS A 253 -9.98 6.47 20.99
C LYS A 253 -11.19 5.52 21.02
N ASP A 254 -12.05 5.54 19.98
CA ASP A 254 -13.10 4.55 19.79
C ASP A 254 -12.55 3.33 19.02
N PRO A 255 -12.99 2.10 19.36
CA PRO A 255 -12.41 0.87 18.80
C PRO A 255 -12.53 0.83 17.27
N ASP A 256 -11.51 0.26 16.61
CA ASP A 256 -11.55 -0.07 15.19
C ASP A 256 -12.78 -0.94 14.91
N VAL A 257 -13.81 -0.37 14.27
CA VAL A 257 -14.94 -1.14 13.76
C VAL A 257 -14.43 -1.96 12.58
N ILE A 258 -14.15 -3.24 12.84
CA ILE A 258 -13.56 -4.18 11.85
C ILE A 258 -14.51 -4.40 10.66
N SER A 259 -15.82 -4.32 10.89
CA SER A 259 -16.86 -4.28 9.87
C SER A 259 -18.19 -3.86 10.49
N GLU A 260 -18.85 -2.86 9.93
CA GLU A 260 -20.26 -2.57 10.21
C GLU A 260 -21.05 -2.92 8.95
N THR A 261 -21.80 -4.03 8.99
CA THR A 261 -22.76 -4.36 7.93
C THR A 261 -24.13 -3.83 8.35
N LYS A 262 -24.61 -2.78 7.69
CA LYS A 262 -26.01 -2.35 7.81
C LYS A 262 -26.80 -2.96 6.67
N PHE A 263 -27.85 -3.71 7.02
CA PHE A 263 -28.84 -4.26 6.09
C PHE A 263 -29.86 -3.19 5.70
#